data_AF-A0A743U7Q4-F1
#
_entry.id   AF-A0A743U7Q4-F1
#
_cell.length_a   1.000
_cell.length_b   1.000
_cell.length_c   1.000
_cell.angle_alpha   90.00
_cell.angle_beta   90.00
_cell.angle_gamma   90.00
#
_symmetry.space_group_name_H-M   'P 1'
#
loop_
_entity.id
_entity.type
_entity.pdbx_description
1 polymer ?
#
loop_
_entity_poly.entity_id
_entity_poly.type
_entity_poly.pdbx_seq_one_letter_code
_entity_poly.pdbx_strand_id
1 'polypeptide(L)' 'MMNCPECGQAAHTRSSFQVSATTKERYNQCQNINCGCTFVTHETFVRHIIKPNVISSAPPHPGKDGQGHMNF' A
#
# COMPACT_ATOMS: atom_id res chain seq x y z
N MET A 1 5.80 -4.38 -1.59
CA MET A 1 7.02 -4.10 -2.36
C MET A 1 7.13 -5.11 -3.48
N MET A 2 7.55 -4.67 -4.68
CA MET A 2 7.88 -5.57 -5.78
C MET A 2 9.36 -5.96 -5.68
N ASN A 3 9.70 -7.17 -6.13
CA ASN A 3 11.10 -7.60 -6.26
C ASN A 3 11.73 -6.96 -7.52
N CYS A 4 13.01 -6.58 -7.47
CA CYS A 4 13.72 -6.07 -8.65
C CYS A 4 13.80 -7.19 -9.69
N PRO A 5 13.43 -6.93 -10.96
CA PRO A 5 13.46 -7.94 -12.02
C PRO A 5 14.89 -8.41 -12.36
N GLU A 6 15.90 -7.57 -12.11
CA GLU A 6 17.29 -7.88 -12.45
C GLU A 6 17.98 -8.80 -11.44
N CYS A 7 17.75 -8.58 -10.14
CA CYS A 7 18.49 -9.29 -9.09
C CYS A 7 17.61 -10.03 -8.07
N GLY A 8 16.28 -9.95 -8.20
CA GLY A 8 15.33 -10.61 -7.30
C GLY A 8 15.21 -10.00 -5.90
N GLN A 9 16.09 -9.08 -5.50
CA GLN A 9 16.06 -8.42 -4.20
C GLN A 9 14.86 -7.47 -4.07
N ALA A 10 14.40 -7.23 -2.85
CA ALA A 10 13.33 -6.26 -2.57
C ALA A 10 13.64 -4.86 -3.12
N ALA A 11 12.64 -4.24 -3.75
CA ALA A 11 12.72 -2.86 -4.22
C ALA A 11 11.71 -1.98 -3.48
N HIS A 12 12.13 -0.78 -3.07
CA HIS A 12 11.32 0.18 -2.33
C HIS A 12 10.63 1.16 -3.28
N THR A 13 9.32 1.40 -3.09
CA THR A 13 8.57 2.42 -3.83
C THR A 13 8.96 3.82 -3.34
N ARG A 14 9.51 4.65 -4.23
CA ARG A 14 9.94 6.02 -3.92
C ARG A 14 8.83 7.05 -4.13
N SER A 15 8.06 6.87 -5.19
CA SER A 15 6.93 7.73 -5.51
C SER A 15 5.88 6.92 -6.25
N SER A 16 4.70 7.51 -6.41
CA SER A 16 3.62 6.88 -7.13
C SER A 16 2.71 7.91 -7.76
N PHE A 17 2.16 7.56 -8.91
CA PHE A 17 1.25 8.40 -9.68
C PHE A 17 -0.05 7.65 -9.94
N GLN A 18 -1.19 8.31 -9.73
CA GLN A 18 -2.48 7.70 -10.00
C GLN A 18 -2.81 7.86 -11.50
N VAL A 19 -2.79 6.77 -12.26
CA VAL A 19 -3.04 6.80 -13.71
C VAL A 19 -4.54 6.73 -14.02
N SER A 20 -5.29 5.94 -13.25
CA SER A 20 -6.75 5.83 -13.37
C SER A 20 -7.38 5.60 -12.00
N ALA A 21 -8.71 5.55 -11.88
CA ALA A 21 -9.37 5.25 -10.60
C ALA A 21 -8.97 3.89 -10.00
N THR A 22 -8.53 2.94 -10.83
CA THR A 22 -8.18 1.57 -10.42
C THR A 22 -6.69 1.26 -10.54
N THR A 23 -5.93 2.04 -11.29
CA THR A 23 -4.51 1.77 -11.57
C THR A 23 -3.60 2.87 -11.03
N LYS A 24 -2.57 2.42 -10.31
CA LYS A 24 -1.53 3.26 -9.73
C LYS A 24 -0.16 2.85 -10.28
N GLU A 25 0.55 3.81 -10.84
CA GLU A 25 1.95 3.65 -11.23
C GLU A 25 2.84 3.87 -10.00
N ARG A 26 3.85 3.03 -9.82
CA ARG A 26 4.81 3.08 -8.73
C ARG A 26 6.23 3.09 -9.28
N TYR A 27 7.02 4.04 -8.82
CA TYR A 27 8.45 4.15 -9.13
C TYR A 27 9.21 3.45 -8.02
N ASN A 28 9.94 2.38 -8.36
CA ASN A 28 10.64 1.54 -7.40
C ASN A 28 12.15 1.63 -7.61
N GLN A 29 12.90 1.54 -6.51
CA GLN A 29 14.35 1.44 -6.50
C GLN A 29 14.78 0.18 -5.75
N CYS A 30 15.65 -0.63 -6.34
CA CYS A 30 16.21 -1.79 -5.68
C CYS A 30 16.98 -1.39 -4.41
N GLN A 31 16.82 -2.17 -3.34
CA GLN A 31 17.58 -1.96 -2.11
C GLN A 31 19.00 -2.50 -2.18
N ASN A 32 19.29 -3.43 -3.11
CA ASN A 32 20.65 -3.88 -3.34
C ASN A 32 21.46 -2.74 -3.98
N ILE A 33 22.42 -2.19 -3.22
CA ILE A 33 23.27 -1.08 -3.66
C ILE A 33 24.09 -1.41 -4.91
N ASN A 34 24.40 -2.70 -5.14
CA ASN A 34 25.14 -3.14 -6.31
C ASN A 34 24.25 -3.20 -7.55
N CYS A 35 22.94 -3.36 -7.36
CA CYS A 35 21.98 -3.35 -8.46
C CYS A 35 21.47 -1.94 -8.74
N GLY A 36 21.00 -1.23 -7.71
CA GLY A 36 20.52 0.15 -7.81
C GLY A 36 19.35 0.37 -8.79
N CYS A 37 18.81 -0.71 -9.39
CA CYS A 37 17.86 -0.67 -10.49
C CYS A 37 16.67 0.24 -10.13
N THR A 38 16.34 1.19 -10.98
CA THR A 38 15.13 2.00 -10.88
C THR A 38 14.16 1.60 -11.98
N PHE A 39 12.93 1.29 -11.61
CA PHE A 39 11.94 0.76 -12.54
C PHE A 39 10.52 1.13 -12.13
N VAL A 40 9.61 1.06 -13.09
CA VAL A 40 8.21 1.43 -12.92
C VAL A 40 7.33 0.19 -12.94
N THR A 41 6.33 0.15 -12.06
CA THR A 41 5.34 -0.94 -12.01
C THR A 41 3.93 -0.36 -11.94
N HIS A 42 2.97 -1.03 -12.57
CA HIS A 42 1.55 -0.70 -12.47
C HIS A 42 0.87 -1.65 -11.49
N GLU A 43 0.27 -1.10 -10.43
CA GLU A 43 -0.61 -1.83 -9.52
C GLU A 43 -2.05 -1.48 -9.87
N THR A 44 -2.82 -2.49 -10.31
CA THR A 44 -4.21 -2.32 -10.71
C THR A 44 -5.13 -3.09 -9.78
N PHE A 45 -6.12 -2.39 -9.22
CA PHE A 45 -7.27 -3.01 -8.56
C PHE A 45 -8.07 -3.81 -9.59
N VAL A 46 -8.18 -5.13 -9.36
CA VAL A 46 -8.91 -6.04 -10.27
C VAL A 46 -10.30 -6.35 -9.72
N ARG A 47 -10.38 -6.85 -8.49
CA ARG A 47 -11.64 -7.23 -7.85
C ARG A 47 -11.49 -7.32 -6.34
N HIS A 48 -12.62 -7.24 -5.65
CA HIS A 48 -12.68 -7.66 -4.25
C HIS A 48 -12.74 -9.18 -4.16
N ILE A 49 -12.04 -9.76 -3.18
CA ILE A 49 -12.25 -11.15 -2.79
C ILE A 49 -13.46 -11.22 -1.84
N ILE A 50 -13.54 -10.30 -0.88
CA ILE A 50 -14.67 -10.08 0.02
C ILE A 50 -14.88 -8.57 0.14
N LYS A 51 -16.13 -8.12 0.15
CA LYS A 51 -16.50 -6.74 0.52
C LYS A 51 -17.11 -6.78 1.92
N PRO A 52 -16.63 -5.97 2.88
CA PRO A 52 -17.30 -5.87 4.18
C PRO A 52 -18.73 -5.39 3.95
N ASN A 53 -19.70 -6.09 4.53
CA ASN A 53 -21.10 -5.68 4.49
C ASN A 53 -21.26 -4.58 5.55
N VAL A 54 -21.28 -3.31 5.13
CA VAL A 54 -21.49 -2.17 6.04
C VAL A 54 -22.97 -2.14 6.45
N ILE A 55 -23.37 -3.09 7.30
CA ILE A 55 -24.76 -3.18 7.76
C ILE A 55 -24.98 -2.29 8.99
N SER A 56 -23.94 -1.97 9.77
CA SER A 56 -24.05 -1.07 10.91
C SER A 56 -22.68 -0.51 11.28
N SER A 57 -22.37 0.72 10.84
CA SER A 57 -21.25 1.48 11.39
C SER A 57 -21.46 1.63 12.90
N ALA A 58 -20.49 1.24 13.72
CA ALA A 58 -20.56 1.49 15.15
C ALA A 58 -20.68 3.02 15.36
N PRO A 59 -21.62 3.51 16.20
CA PRO A 59 -21.71 4.93 16.47
C PRO A 59 -20.40 5.43 17.10
N PRO A 60 -19.91 6.62 16.73
CA PRO A 60 -18.76 7.23 17.36
C PRO A 60 -18.95 7.29 18.88
N HIS A 61 -17.88 7.02 19.64
CA HIS A 61 -17.96 7.06 21.10
C HIS A 61 -18.43 8.46 21.57
N PRO A 62 -19.45 8.57 22.43
CA PRO A 62 -20.13 9.84 22.74
C PRO A 62 -19.31 10.86 23.56
N GLY A 63 -18.07 10.54 23.92
CA GLY A 63 -17.20 11.38 24.75
C GLY A 63 -15.79 11.48 24.19
N LYS A 64 -15.15 12.64 24.39
CA LYS A 64 -13.79 12.96 23.91
C LYS A 64 -12.69 12.14 24.59
N ASP A 65 -13.00 11.45 25.69
CA ASP A 65 -12.04 10.81 26.58
C ASP A 65 -11.96 9.28 26.44
N GLY A 66 -12.58 8.69 25.40
CA GLY A 66 -12.82 7.24 25.32
C GLY A 66 -11.76 6.37 24.64
N GLN A 67 -10.73 6.95 24.00
CA GLN A 67 -9.67 6.15 23.37
C GLN A 67 -8.44 6.10 24.28
N GLY A 68 -8.56 5.39 25.39
CA GLY A 68 -7.43 5.06 26.25
C GLY A 68 -6.37 4.29 25.47
N HIS A 69 -5.13 4.73 25.54
CA HIS A 69 -3.97 4.02 25.02
C HIS A 69 -3.85 2.68 25.76
N MET A 70 -4.02 1.56 25.05
CA MET A 70 -3.77 0.24 25.61
C MET A 70 -2.25 0.06 25.70
N ASN A 71 -1.68 0.23 26.90
CA ASN A 71 -0.30 -0.17 27.17
C ASN A 71 -0.21 -1.69 27.12
N PHE A 72 0.57 -2.21 26.17
CA PHE A 72 1.08 -3.58 26.19
C PHE A 72 2.31 -3.67 27.08
#